data_AF-A0A7V0Z6K7-F1
#
_entry.id   AF-A0A7V0Z6K7-F1
#
_cell.length_a   1.000
_cell.length_b   1.000
_cell.length_c   1.000
_cell.angle_alpha   90.00
_cell.angle_beta   90.00
_cell.angle_gamma   90.00
#
_symmetry.space_group_name_H-M   'P 1'
#
loop_
_entity.id
_entity.type
_entity.pdbx_description
1 polymer ?
#
loop_
_entity_poly.entity_id
_entity_poly.type
_entity_poly.pdbx_seq_one_letter_code
_entity_poly.pdbx_strand_id
1 'polypeptide(L)'
;MLAGLHPYDLTCRPQIVRKEWNPKYYRILKKFEELTGVGGVLNTSFNLHGEPIVCSPKDALETFIHSSLDALSLGNFYITKKSKTSSFTS
;
A
#
# COMPACT_ATOMS: atom_id res chain seq x y z
N MET A 1 4.38 12.24 15.43
CA MET A 1 2.96 11.89 15.23
C MET A 1 2.91 10.45 14.73
N LEU A 2 2.16 9.56 15.38
CA LEU A 2 1.96 8.21 14.87
C LEU A 2 1.01 8.29 13.67
N ALA A 3 1.47 7.84 12.49
CA ALA A 3 0.65 7.85 11.29
C ALA A 3 -0.65 7.05 11.52
N GLY A 4 -1.79 7.58 11.08
CA GLY A 4 -3.11 6.93 11.20
C GLY A 4 -3.89 7.24 12.50
N LEU A 5 -3.36 8.07 13.39
CA LEU A 5 -4.12 8.62 14.54
C LEU A 5 -4.57 10.06 14.26
N HIS A 6 -5.72 10.43 14.81
CA HIS A 6 -6.19 11.81 14.77
C HIS A 6 -5.28 12.72 15.63
N PRO A 7 -4.82 13.89 15.11
CA PRO A 7 -3.83 14.74 15.79
C PRO A 7 -4.20 15.18 17.19
N TYR A 8 -5.48 15.39 17.45
CA TYR A 8 -5.96 16.06 18.64
C TYR A 8 -6.29 15.08 19.77
N ASP A 9 -7.08 14.05 19.47
CA ASP A 9 -7.60 13.10 20.46
C ASP A 9 -6.96 11.70 20.38
N LEU A 10 -6.01 11.50 19.46
CA LEU A 10 -5.26 10.25 19.25
C LEU A 10 -6.15 9.04 18.91
N THR A 11 -7.38 9.27 18.46
CA THR A 11 -8.28 8.19 18.02
C THR A 11 -7.93 7.65 16.64
N CYS A 12 -8.42 6.44 16.30
CA CYS A 12 -8.22 5.84 14.98
C CYS A 12 -9.51 5.17 14.47
N ARG A 13 -9.57 4.89 13.16
CA ARG A 13 -10.65 4.15 12.51
C ARG A 13 -10.12 2.81 11.98
N PRO A 14 -10.02 1.77 12.81
CA PRO A 14 -9.38 0.53 12.42
C PRO A 14 -10.25 -0.26 11.42
N GLN A 15 -9.61 -0.87 10.43
CA GLN A 15 -10.18 -1.96 9.67
C GLN A 15 -9.68 -3.28 10.25
N ILE A 16 -10.55 -4.01 10.96
CA ILE A 16 -10.20 -5.34 11.46
C ILE A 16 -10.21 -6.32 10.29
N VAL A 17 -9.16 -7.13 10.16
CA VAL A 17 -9.06 -8.18 9.15
C VAL A 17 -8.98 -9.53 9.85
N ARG A 18 -9.94 -10.41 9.54
CA ARG A 18 -9.93 -11.80 10.01
C ARG A 18 -9.48 -12.72 8.89
N LYS A 19 -8.88 -13.86 9.27
CA LYS A 19 -8.36 -14.86 8.33
C LYS A 19 -9.46 -15.40 7.41
N GLU A 20 -10.68 -15.51 7.93
CA GLU A 20 -11.85 -16.04 7.22
C GLU A 20 -12.37 -15.06 6.16
N TRP A 21 -12.13 -13.76 6.31
CA TRP A 21 -12.60 -12.72 5.38
C TRP A 21 -11.64 -12.52 4.22
N ASN A 22 -10.34 -12.50 4.49
CA ASN A 22 -9.32 -12.34 3.46
C ASN A 22 -8.01 -13.02 3.90
N PRO A 23 -7.84 -14.33 3.61
CA PRO A 23 -6.69 -15.09 4.10
C PRO A 23 -5.35 -14.61 3.52
N LYS A 24 -5.36 -14.01 2.32
CA LYS A 24 -4.15 -13.44 1.70
C LYS A 24 -3.73 -12.16 2.44
N TYR A 25 -4.64 -11.22 2.65
CA TYR A 25 -4.33 -9.97 3.33
C TYR A 25 -3.99 -10.19 4.81
N TYR A 26 -4.70 -11.11 5.48
CA TYR A 26 -4.37 -11.52 6.85
C TYR A 26 -2.94 -12.04 6.97
N ARG A 27 -2.47 -12.85 6.02
CA ARG A 27 -1.09 -13.38 6.00
C ARG A 27 -0.05 -12.28 5.85
N ILE A 28 -0.34 -11.26 5.04
CA ILE A 28 0.53 -10.09 4.90
C ILE A 28 0.64 -9.36 6.24
N LEU A 29 -0.48 -9.08 6.90
CA LEU A 29 -0.49 -8.41 8.21
C LEU A 29 0.26 -9.20 9.29
N LYS A 30 0.02 -10.52 9.39
CA LYS A 30 0.75 -11.37 10.34
C LYS A 30 2.24 -11.40 10.04
N LYS A 31 2.65 -11.48 8.75
CA LYS A 31 4.06 -11.48 8.41
C LYS A 31 4.73 -10.14 8.69
N PHE A 32 4.01 -9.04 8.45
CA PHE A 32 4.46 -7.70 8.80
C PHE A 32 4.63 -7.54 10.32
N GLU A 33 3.70 -8.05 11.12
CA GLU A 33 3.78 -8.07 12.58
C GLU A 33 4.98 -8.89 13.08
N GLU A 34 5.22 -10.08 12.52
CA GLU A 34 6.39 -10.91 12.86
C GLU A 34 7.72 -10.18 12.60
N LEU A 35 7.80 -9.39 11.53
CA LEU A 35 9.02 -8.69 11.12
C LEU A 35 9.24 -7.37 11.87
N THR A 36 8.16 -6.68 12.27
CA THR A 36 8.24 -5.30 12.76
C THR A 36 7.77 -5.12 14.21
N GLY A 37 7.07 -6.11 14.77
CA GLY A 37 6.34 -5.99 16.04
C GLY A 37 5.04 -5.18 15.95
N VAL A 38 4.67 -4.66 14.77
CA VAL A 38 3.48 -3.80 14.57
C VAL A 38 2.38 -4.57 13.85
N GLY A 39 1.24 -4.75 14.52
CA GLY A 39 0.08 -5.50 14.00
C GLY A 39 -0.83 -4.74 13.02
N GLY A 40 -0.33 -3.70 12.35
CA GLY A 40 -1.15 -2.83 11.50
C GLY A 40 -0.36 -2.09 10.43
N VAL A 41 -1.05 -1.75 9.35
CA VAL A 41 -0.52 -0.97 8.22
C VAL A 41 -1.48 0.17 7.88
N LEU A 42 -0.96 1.21 7.23
CA LEU A 42 -1.81 2.25 6.65
C LEU A 42 -2.47 1.69 5.38
N ASN A 43 -3.80 1.62 5.37
CA ASN A 43 -4.58 1.25 4.20
C ASN A 43 -5.29 2.48 3.64
N THR A 44 -4.90 2.91 2.44
CA THR A 44 -5.48 4.06 1.73
C THR A 44 -6.00 3.64 0.36
N SER A 45 -6.84 4.48 -0.25
CA SER A 45 -7.36 4.24 -1.59
C SER A 45 -6.22 4.12 -2.59
N PHE A 46 -6.29 3.10 -3.45
CA PHE A 46 -5.36 2.95 -4.56
C PHE A 46 -5.90 3.73 -5.77
N ASN A 47 -5.55 5.01 -5.81
CA ASN A 47 -5.91 5.97 -6.85
C ASN A 47 -4.94 7.16 -6.83
N LEU A 48 -4.99 8.00 -7.86
CA LEU A 48 -4.42 9.33 -7.84
C LEU A 48 -5.45 10.35 -7.33
N HIS A 49 -4.99 11.52 -6.89
CA HIS A 49 -5.89 12.57 -6.45
C HIS A 49 -6.84 12.99 -7.57
N GLY A 50 -8.15 12.94 -7.31
CA GLY A 50 -9.20 13.25 -8.28
C GLY A 50 -9.70 12.04 -9.09
N GLU A 51 -9.00 10.91 -9.04
CA GLU A 51 -9.38 9.69 -9.78
C GLU A 51 -10.17 8.70 -8.92
N PRO A 52 -11.03 7.85 -9.52
CA PRO A 52 -11.70 6.77 -8.80
C PRO A 52 -10.70 5.68 -8.35
N ILE A 53 -11.15 4.83 -7.42
CA ILE A 53 -10.38 3.62 -7.04
C ILE A 53 -10.24 2.71 -8.27
N VAL A 54 -9.04 2.16 -8.45
CA VAL A 54 -8.70 1.18 -9.47
C VAL A 54 -9.69 0.01 -9.52
N CYS A 55 -10.19 -0.32 -10.72
CA CYS A 55 -11.14 -1.42 -10.94
C CYS A 55 -10.66 -2.47 -11.96
N SER A 56 -9.56 -2.23 -12.68
CA SER A 56 -8.97 -3.17 -13.62
C SER A 56 -7.44 -3.27 -13.49
N PRO A 57 -6.82 -4.36 -13.97
CA PRO A 57 -5.36 -4.47 -14.06
C PRO A 57 -4.71 -3.32 -14.83
N LYS A 58 -5.39 -2.79 -15.85
CA LYS A 58 -4.94 -1.63 -16.62
C LYS A 58 -4.90 -0.39 -15.73
N ASP A 59 -5.98 -0.08 -15.02
CA ASP A 59 -6.03 1.09 -14.12
C ASP A 59 -4.98 0.99 -13.01
N ALA A 60 -4.73 -0.22 -12.49
CA ALA A 60 -3.70 -0.48 -11.50
C ALA A 60 -2.30 -0.12 -12.02
N LEU A 61 -2.00 -0.51 -13.27
CA LEU A 61 -0.72 -0.22 -13.92
C LEU A 61 -0.57 1.26 -14.22
N GLU A 62 -1.59 1.90 -14.78
CA GLU A 62 -1.58 3.35 -15.06
C GLU A 62 -1.38 4.15 -13.76
N THR A 63 -2.18 3.86 -12.73
CA THR A 63 -2.05 4.49 -11.40
C THR A 63 -0.66 4.26 -10.83
N PHE A 64 -0.13 3.03 -10.91
CA PHE A 64 1.20 2.71 -10.41
C PHE A 64 2.29 3.48 -11.15
N ILE A 65 2.28 3.51 -12.49
CA ILE A 65 3.26 4.21 -13.32
C ILE A 65 3.31 5.70 -12.95
N HIS A 66 2.14 6.34 -12.81
CA HIS A 66 2.01 7.77 -12.55
C HIS A 66 2.13 8.17 -11.05
N SER A 67 2.05 7.22 -10.12
CA SER A 67 2.24 7.47 -8.68
C SER A 67 3.72 7.51 -8.26
N SER A 68 3.98 7.83 -6.99
CA SER A 68 5.29 7.67 -6.36
C SER A 68 5.51 6.31 -5.69
N LEU A 69 4.61 5.34 -5.89
CA LEU A 69 4.73 4.00 -5.29
C LEU A 69 5.97 3.25 -5.81
N ASP A 70 6.66 2.55 -4.91
CA ASP A 70 7.87 1.79 -5.23
C ASP A 70 7.58 0.43 -5.90
N ALA A 71 6.50 -0.22 -5.47
CA ALA A 71 6.10 -1.55 -5.93
C ALA A 71 4.58 -1.72 -6.04
N LEU A 72 4.17 -2.61 -6.94
CA LEU A 72 2.79 -3.05 -7.15
C LEU A 72 2.72 -4.58 -7.10
N SER A 73 1.92 -5.10 -6.16
CA SER A 73 1.52 -6.51 -6.14
C SER A 73 0.18 -6.65 -6.86
N LEU A 74 0.19 -7.29 -8.04
CA LEU A 74 -1.00 -7.46 -8.89
C LEU A 74 -1.22 -8.94 -9.21
N GLY A 75 -2.14 -9.57 -8.49
CA GLY A 75 -2.37 -11.02 -8.62
C GLY A 75 -1.12 -11.82 -8.24
N ASN A 76 -0.53 -12.53 -9.20
CA ASN A 76 0.69 -13.31 -9.02
C ASN A 76 1.96 -12.56 -9.48
N PHE A 77 1.83 -11.29 -9.84
CA PHE A 77 2.93 -10.45 -10.30
C PHE A 77 3.36 -9.47 -9.21
N TYR A 78 4.67 -9.28 -9.09
CA TYR A 78 5.28 -8.24 -8.25
C TYR A 78 6.12 -7.34 -9.15
N ILE A 79 5.71 -6.08 -9.26
CA ILE A 79 6.26 -5.11 -10.21
C ILE A 79 6.95 -4.01 -9.44
N THR A 80 8.17 -3.68 -9.80
CA THR A 80 8.95 -2.59 -9.21
C THR A 80 9.35 -1.60 -10.29
N LYS A 81 9.42 -0.31 -9.96
CA LYS A 81 10.02 0.67 -10.88
C LYS A 81 11.52 0.44 -10.96
N LYS A 82 12.08 0.50 -12.18
CA LYS A 82 13.54 0.52 -12.31
C LYS A 82 14.05 1.79 -11.63
N SER A 83 15.07 1.65 -10.78
CA SER A 83 15.75 2.81 -10.19
C SER A 83 16.16 3.73 -11.33
N LYS A 84 15.83 5.03 -11.21
CA LYS A 84 16.41 6.02 -12.12
C LYS A 84 17.89 6.06 -11.78
N THR A 85 18.73 5.40 -12.58
CA THR A 85 20.16 5.67 -12.57
C THR A 85 20.29 7.15 -12.90
N SER A 86 20.51 7.98 -11.89
CA SER A 86 20.86 9.38 -12.09
C SER A 86 22.20 9.39 -12.81
N SER A 87 22.14 9.53 -14.13
CA SER A 87 23.29 9.93 -14.93
C SER A 87 23.69 11.32 -14.41
N PHE A 88 24.64 11.34 -13.47
CA PHE A 88 25.45 12.53 -13.24
C PHE A 88 26.16 12.81 -14.57
N THR A 89 25.60 13.74 -15.35
CA THR A 89 26.35 14.42 -16.40
C THR A 89 26.95 15.66 -15.80
N SER A 90 28.28 15.58 -15.65
CA SER A 90 29.29 16.61 -15.36
C SER A 90 29.31 17.23 -13.96
#